data_AF-A0A0R1XJ42-F1
#
_entry.id   AF-A0A0R1XJ42-F1
#
_cell.length_a   1.000
_cell.length_b   1.000
_cell.length_c   1.000
_cell.angle_alpha   90.00
_cell.angle_beta   90.00
_cell.angle_gamma   90.00
#
_symmetry.space_group_name_H-M   'P 1'
#
loop_
_entity.id
_entity.type
_entity.pdbx_description
1 polymer ?
#
loop_
_entity_poly.entity_id
_entity_poly.type
_entity_poly.pdbx_seq_one_letter_code
_entity_poly.pdbx_strand_id
1 'polypeptide(L)' 'MPNLVLAQAATGKTVYYVDTLNTLSDPVLKAFRDAYEISFVPTLLAFRAGQVGAKYDGDRSIADVQLFLQNN' A
#
# COMPACT_ATOMS: atom_id res chain seq x y z
N MET A 1 9.37 10.93 4.05
CA MET A 1 9.21 9.46 3.94
C MET A 1 8.42 8.97 5.14
N PRO A 2 7.42 8.07 4.97
CA PRO A 2 6.73 7.45 6.09
C PRO A 2 7.69 6.60 6.93
N ASN A 3 7.45 6.53 8.24
CA ASN A 3 8.29 5.76 9.16
C ASN A 3 7.91 4.27 9.11
N LEU A 4 8.61 3.52 8.24
CA LEU A 4 8.33 2.11 8.00
C LEU A 4 8.58 1.23 9.23
N VAL A 5 9.58 1.57 10.06
CA VAL A 5 9.90 0.82 11.28
C VAL A 5 8.71 0.81 12.24
N LEU A 6 8.08 1.96 12.43
CA LEU A 6 6.89 2.06 13.27
C LEU A 6 5.68 1.33 12.67
N ALA A 7 5.49 1.42 11.35
CA ALA A 7 4.39 0.72 10.68
C ALA A 7 4.55 -0.81 10.75
N GLN A 8 5.77 -1.32 10.59
CA GLN A 8 6.08 -2.73 10.74
C GLN A 8 5.88 -3.20 12.18
N ALA A 9 6.38 -2.44 13.16
CA ALA A 9 6.20 -2.76 14.57
C ALA A 9 4.72 -2.78 15.00
N ALA A 10 3.91 -1.84 14.49
CA ALA A 10 2.49 -1.76 14.80
C ALA A 10 1.65 -2.90 14.19
N THR A 11 2.09 -3.46 13.07
CA THR A 11 1.32 -4.46 12.31
C THR A 11 1.84 -5.88 12.48
N GLY A 12 3.09 -6.05 12.91
CA GLY A 12 3.79 -7.33 12.87
C GLY A 12 4.05 -7.85 11.44
N LYS A 13 3.85 -7.01 10.42
CA LYS A 13 3.98 -7.36 9.00
C LYS A 13 5.07 -6.53 8.34
N THR A 14 5.65 -7.04 7.27
CA THR A 14 6.56 -6.25 6.44
C THR A 14 5.73 -5.24 5.65
N VAL A 15 6.10 -3.95 5.77
CA VAL A 15 5.43 -2.83 5.11
C VAL A 15 6.41 -2.18 4.15
N TYR A 16 5.99 -2.00 2.91
CA TYR A 16 6.77 -1.30 1.89
C TYR A 16 6.14 0.05 1.58
N TYR A 17 6.97 1.00 1.16
CA TYR A 17 6.52 2.29 0.62
C TYR A 17 7.00 2.43 -0.82
N VAL A 18 6.07 2.79 -1.69
CA VAL A 18 6.33 3.10 -3.10
C VAL A 18 5.99 4.57 -3.30
N ASP A 19 6.99 5.37 -3.65
CA ASP A 19 6.80 6.76 -4.01
C ASP A 19 6.31 6.85 -5.46
N THR A 20 5.09 7.33 -5.66
CA THR A 20 4.48 7.43 -6.98
C THR A 20 4.71 8.77 -7.67
N LEU A 21 5.46 9.71 -7.08
CA LEU A 21 5.61 11.07 -7.62
C LEU A 21 6.17 11.10 -9.05
N ASN A 22 7.07 10.17 -9.40
CA ASN A 22 7.70 10.10 -10.72
C ASN A 22 6.98 9.17 -11.70
N THR A 23 5.68 8.88 -11.50
CA THR A 23 4.92 7.94 -12.36
C THR A 23 5.00 8.28 -13.85
N LEU A 24 5.06 9.57 -14.22
CA LEU A 24 5.08 9.98 -15.63
C LEU A 24 6.40 9.64 -16.33
N SER A 25 7.51 9.61 -15.59
CA SER A 25 8.86 9.40 -16.12
C SER A 25 9.42 8.00 -15.84
N ASP A 26 8.81 7.26 -14.92
CA ASP A 26 9.20 5.89 -14.58
C ASP A 26 8.18 4.87 -15.17
N PRO A 27 8.54 4.16 -16.25
CA PRO A 27 7.64 3.21 -16.90
C PRO A 27 7.35 1.97 -16.04
N VAL A 28 8.26 1.57 -15.13
CA VAL A 28 8.04 0.43 -14.22
C VAL A 28 7.01 0.81 -13.17
N LEU A 29 7.12 2.01 -12.62
CA LEU A 29 6.16 2.55 -11.67
C LEU A 29 4.78 2.75 -12.31
N LYS A 30 4.73 3.26 -13.55
CA LYS A 30 3.48 3.35 -14.32
C LYS A 30 2.84 1.98 -14.51
N ALA A 31 3.61 0.99 -14.98
CA ALA A 31 3.12 -0.37 -15.18
C ALA A 31 2.61 -1.00 -13.87
N PHE A 32 3.30 -0.78 -12.75
CA PHE A 32 2.86 -1.22 -11.43
C PHE A 32 1.50 -0.61 -11.05
N ARG A 33 1.32 0.70 -11.24
CA ARG A 33 0.06 1.37 -10.93
C ARG A 33 -1.09 0.91 -11.82
N ASP A 34 -0.83 0.73 -13.11
CA ASP A 34 -1.83 0.25 -14.06
C ASP A 34 -2.24 -1.20 -13.73
N ALA A 35 -1.28 -2.08 -13.39
CA ALA A 35 -1.54 -3.49 -13.06
C ALA A 35 -2.39 -3.70 -11.80
N TYR A 36 -2.35 -2.75 -10.85
CA TYR A 36 -3.12 -2.81 -9.60
C TYR A 36 -4.19 -1.72 -9.50
N GLU A 37 -4.54 -1.10 -10.63
CA GLU A 37 -5.63 -0.12 -10.75
C GLU A 37 -5.52 1.04 -9.74
N ILE A 38 -4.31 1.58 -9.56
CA ILE A 38 -4.01 2.64 -8.59
C ILE A 38 -4.22 4.03 -9.22
N SER A 39 -5.48 4.45 -9.27
CA SER A 39 -5.89 5.76 -9.82
C SER A 39 -5.60 6.93 -8.88
N PHE A 40 -5.66 6.72 -7.56
CA PHE A 40 -5.50 7.77 -6.55
C PHE A 40 -4.49 7.36 -5.49
N VAL A 41 -3.98 8.34 -4.73
CA VAL A 41 -3.06 8.10 -3.62
C VAL A 41 -3.51 8.87 -2.36
N PRO A 42 -3.13 8.42 -1.16
CA PRO A 42 -2.52 7.12 -0.86
C PRO A 42 -3.48 5.94 -1.09
N THR A 43 -2.92 4.79 -1.46
CA THR A 43 -3.61 3.49 -1.56
C THR A 43 -2.75 2.45 -0.85
N LEU A 44 -3.37 1.53 -0.12
CA LEU A 44 -2.67 0.44 0.56
C LEU A 44 -3.07 -0.90 -0.05
N LEU A 45 -2.07 -1.71 -0.41
CA LEU A 45 -2.24 -3.02 -1.02
C LEU A 45 -1.68 -4.10 -0.10
N ALA A 46 -2.45 -5.15 0.16
CA ALA A 46 -2.02 -6.33 0.88
C ALA A 46 -1.72 -7.46 -0.11
N PHE A 47 -0.51 -7.99 -0.07
CA PHE A 47 -0.08 -9.12 -0.90
C PHE A 47 -0.03 -10.40 -0.06
N ARG A 48 -0.59 -11.50 -0.59
CA ARG A 48 -0.57 -12.83 0.04
C ARG A 48 -0.32 -13.88 -1.03
N ALA A 49 0.64 -14.78 -0.77
CA ALA A 49 1.01 -15.87 -1.69
C ALA A 49 1.27 -15.41 -3.15
N GLY A 50 1.89 -14.24 -3.32
CA GLY A 50 2.24 -13.69 -4.64
C GLY A 50 1.10 -12.99 -5.38
N GLN A 51 -0.08 -12.84 -4.77
CA GLN A 51 -1.24 -12.15 -5.35
C GLN A 51 -1.66 -10.97 -4.47
N VAL A 52 -2.32 -9.95 -5.05
CA VAL A 52 -3.00 -8.92 -4.25
C VAL A 52 -4.22 -9.55 -3.61
N GLY A 53 -4.16 -9.71 -2.29
CA GLY A 53 -5.25 -10.27 -1.48
C GLY A 53 -6.30 -9.22 -1.12
N ALA A 54 -5.91 -7.95 -1.00
CA ALA A 54 -6.84 -6.86 -0.72
C ALA A 54 -6.28 -5.48 -1.11
N LYS A 55 -7.17 -4.57 -1.49
CA LYS A 55 -6.90 -3.14 -1.71
C LYS A 55 -7.72 -2.34 -0.69
N TYR A 56 -7.06 -1.42 0.00
CA TYR A 56 -7.68 -0.57 0.98
C TYR A 56 -8.13 0.73 0.34
N ASP A 57 -9.45 0.88 0.22
CA ASP A 57 -10.14 2.10 -0.21
C ASP A 57 -10.98 2.71 0.93
N GLY A 58 -10.65 2.35 2.18
CA GLY A 58 -11.31 2.84 3.41
C GLY A 58 -10.87 4.24 3.83
N ASP A 59 -11.31 4.66 5.02
CA ASP A 59 -10.98 5.96 5.58
C ASP A 59 -9.49 6.07 5.95
N ARG A 60 -8.93 7.28 6.00
CA ARG A 60 -7.51 7.49 6.33
C ARG A 60 -7.24 7.55 7.83
N SER A 61 -8.21 7.17 8.66
CA SER A 61 -8.01 7.07 10.10
C SER A 61 -7.11 5.88 10.46
N ILE A 62 -6.33 6.06 11.52
CA ILE A 62 -5.42 5.01 12.02
C ILE A 62 -6.18 3.73 12.36
N ALA A 63 -7.38 3.87 12.95
CA ALA A 63 -8.21 2.75 13.37
C ALA A 63 -8.67 1.89 12.17
N ASP A 64 -9.13 2.52 11.08
CA ASP A 64 -9.61 1.82 9.90
C ASP A 64 -8.46 1.11 9.16
N VAL A 65 -7.29 1.76 9.08
CA VAL A 65 -6.07 1.16 8.51
C VAL A 65 -5.60 -0.02 9.35
N GLN A 66 -5.61 0.10 10.69
CA GLN A 66 -5.25 -1.00 11.59
C GLN A 66 -6.19 -2.19 11.42
N LEU A 67 -7.50 -1.96 11.33
CA LEU A 67 -8.49 -3.00 11.11
C LEU A 67 -8.24 -3.73 9.78
N PHE A 68 -7.96 -2.99 8.70
CA PHE A 68 -7.62 -3.58 7.42
C PHE A 68 -6.39 -4.49 7.51
N LEU A 69 -5.33 -4.04 8.19
CA LEU A 69 -4.06 -4.77 8.32
C LEU A 69 -4.16 -5.99 9.25
N GLN A 70 -5.08 -5.98 10.22
CA GLN A 70 -5.35 -7.15 11.06
C GLN A 70 -6.10 -8.24 10.29
N ASN A 71 -6.99 -7.84 9.37
CA ASN A 71 -7.85 -8.76 8.62
C ASN A 71 -7.20 -9.34 7.35
N ASN A 72 -6.07 -8.78 6.89
CA ASN A 72 -5.37 -9.16 5.67
C ASN A 72 -3.87 -9.34 5.91
#